data_AF-A0A1Q9NPC7-F1
#
_entry.id   AF-A0A1Q9NPC7-F1
#
_cell.length_a   1.000
_cell.length_b   1.000
_cell.length_c   1.000
_cell.angle_alpha   90.00
_cell.angle_beta   90.00
_cell.angle_gamma   90.00
#
_symmetry.space_group_name_H-M   'P 1'
#
loop_
_entity.id
_entity.type
_entity.pdbx_description
1 polymer ?
#
loop_
_entity_poly.entity_id
_entity_poly.type
_entity_poly.pdbx_seq_one_letter_code
_entity_poly.pdbx_strand_id
1 'polypeptide(L)' 'MQFLSTKIGDLSVDEFKELIQLTVKAALDDLVEDLVALSSEKFILSIKDAREDQHKGNVKSFEEAFDV' A
#
# COMPACT_ATOMS: atom_id res chain seq x y z
N MET A 1 9.29 -0.57 20.30
CA MET A 1 10.03 -0.25 19.07
C MET A 1 11.02 0.84 19.39
N GLN A 2 12.30 0.53 19.31
CA GLN A 2 13.37 1.51 19.46
C GLN A 2 13.51 2.19 18.09
N PHE A 3 13.11 3.45 17.96
CA PHE A 3 13.46 4.23 16.78
C PHE A 3 14.97 4.42 16.82
N LEU A 4 15.71 3.64 16.03
CA LEU A 4 17.11 3.92 15.73
C LEU A 4 17.13 5.36 15.20
N SER A 5 17.67 6.29 15.99
CA SER A 5 17.92 7.67 15.55
C SER A 5 19.02 7.60 14.50
N THR A 6 18.64 7.25 13.28
CA THR A 6 19.49 7.35 12.10
C THR A 6 19.64 8.83 11.86
N LYS A 7 20.71 9.41 12.42
CA LYS A 7 21.11 10.77 12.09
C LYS A 7 21.58 10.76 10.66
N ILE A 8 20.96 11.59 9.84
CA ILE A 8 21.48 11.86 8.52
C ILE A 8 22.74 12.73 8.72
N GLY A 9 23.91 12.14 8.55
CA GLY A 9 25.19 12.87 8.58
C GLY A 9 25.38 13.64 7.28
N ASP A 10 25.67 14.94 7.39
CA ASP A 10 25.96 15.91 6.33
C ASP A 10 25.43 15.56 4.93
N LEU A 11 24.17 15.92 4.68
CA LEU A 11 23.64 16.04 3.32
C LEU A 11 23.98 17.42 2.75
N SER A 12 24.35 17.45 1.48
CA SER A 12 24.22 18.67 0.68
C SER A 12 22.75 19.08 0.54
N VAL A 13 22.51 20.35 0.23
CA VAL A 13 21.17 20.87 -0.02
C VAL A 13 20.44 20.10 -1.13
N ASP A 14 21.18 19.62 -2.12
CA ASP A 14 20.59 18.92 -3.27
C ASP A 14 20.19 17.49 -2.91
N GLU A 15 21.03 16.76 -2.17
CA GLU A 15 20.68 15.41 -1.68
C GLU A 15 19.49 15.47 -0.71
N PHE A 16 19.40 16.52 0.10
CA PHE A 16 18.24 16.73 0.97
C PHE A 16 16.95 16.99 0.17
N LYS A 17 17.01 17.82 -0.87
CA LYS A 17 15.87 18.07 -1.76
C LYS A 17 15.43 16.80 -2.49
N GLU A 18 16.39 16.01 -2.97
CA GLU A 18 16.11 14.75 -3.65
C GLU A 18 15.39 13.78 -2.70
N LEU A 19 15.85 13.64 -1.46
CA LEU A 19 15.21 12.79 -0.47
C LEU A 19 13.78 13.22 -0.15
N ILE A 20 13.53 14.53 -0.04
CA ILE A 20 12.17 15.07 0.11
C ILE A 20 11.32 14.74 -1.12
N GLN A 21 11.83 14.98 -2.33
CA GLN A 21 11.10 14.73 -3.57
C GLN A 21 10.69 13.27 -3.71
N LEU A 22 11.62 12.34 -3.45
CA LEU A 22 11.34 10.91 -3.50
C LEU A 22 10.29 10.50 -2.47
N THR A 23 10.40 11.01 -1.24
CA THR A 23 9.46 10.70 -0.16
C THR A 23 8.06 11.24 -0.46
N VAL A 24 7.96 12.50 -0.88
CA VAL A 24 6.68 13.14 -1.22
C VAL A 24 6.06 12.46 -2.45
N LYS A 25 6.87 12.12 -3.46
CA LYS A 25 6.40 11.41 -4.65
C LYS A 25 5.80 10.05 -4.27
N ALA A 26 6.48 9.25 -3.46
CA ALA A 26 5.96 7.96 -3.01
C ALA A 26 4.62 8.11 -2.29
N ALA A 27 4.52 9.04 -1.34
CA ALA A 27 3.26 9.28 -0.61
C ALA A 27 2.12 9.78 -1.53
N LEU A 28 2.43 10.56 -2.56
CA LEU A 28 1.45 11.01 -3.54
C LEU A 28 1.02 9.88 -4.49
N ASP A 29 1.97 9.03 -4.92
CA ASP A 29 1.67 7.89 -5.78
C ASP A 29 0.72 6.91 -5.05
N ASP A 30 0.96 6.63 -3.76
CA ASP A 30 0.07 5.82 -2.90
C ASP A 30 -1.34 6.43 -2.81
N LEU A 31 -1.42 7.74 -2.56
CA LEU A 31 -2.70 8.45 -2.49
C LEU A 31 -3.47 8.39 -3.81
N VAL A 32 -2.77 8.53 -4.95
CA VAL A 32 -3.38 8.46 -6.27
C VAL A 32 -3.90 7.05 -6.53
N GLU A 33 -3.16 6.01 -6.16
CA GLU A 33 -3.60 4.62 -6.28
C GLU A 33 -4.89 4.38 -5.50
N ASP A 34 -4.95 4.83 -4.24
CA ASP A 34 -6.16 4.73 -3.41
C ASP A 34 -7.36 5.46 -4.04
N LEU A 35 -7.16 6.68 -4.53
CA LEU A 35 -8.22 7.44 -5.19
C LEU A 35 -8.74 6.74 -6.46
N VAL A 36 -7.84 6.19 -7.26
CA VAL A 36 -8.20 5.43 -8.46
C VAL A 36 -8.99 4.18 -8.08
N ALA A 37 -8.51 3.42 -7.09
CA ALA A 37 -9.19 2.23 -6.60
C ALA A 37 -10.59 2.54 -6.06
N LEU A 38 -10.73 3.60 -5.25
CA LEU A 38 -12.00 4.03 -4.68
C LEU A 38 -12.99 4.59 -5.72
N SER A 39 -12.48 5.15 -6.83
CA SER A 39 -13.32 5.60 -7.94
C SER A 39 -13.87 4.46 -8.81
N SER A 40 -13.31 3.26 -8.68
CA SER A 40 -13.68 2.09 -9.47
C SER A 40 -14.81 1.31 -8.82
N GLU A 41 -16.03 1.43 -9.36
CA GLU A 41 -17.18 0.64 -8.91
C GLU A 41 -16.88 -0.86 -8.91
N LYS A 42 -16.18 -1.36 -9.94
CA LYS A 42 -15.77 -2.76 -10.03
C LYS A 42 -14.90 -3.18 -8.85
N PHE A 43 -13.96 -2.33 -8.44
CA PHE A 43 -13.10 -2.61 -7.30
C PHE A 43 -13.91 -2.66 -6.00
N ILE A 44 -14.80 -1.69 -5.78
CA ILE A 44 -15.68 -1.67 -4.61
C ILE A 44 -16.58 -2.91 -4.55
N LEU A 45 -17.15 -3.32 -5.69
CA LEU A 45 -17.96 -4.54 -5.79
C LEU A 45 -17.12 -5.78 -5.44
N SER A 46 -15.88 -5.87 -5.95
CA SER A 46 -15.00 -7.00 -5.63
C SER A 46 -14.70 -7.13 -4.13
N ILE A 47 -14.54 -6.02 -3.42
CA ILE A 47 -14.37 -6.02 -1.95
C ILE A 47 -15.63 -6.52 -1.26
N LYS A 48 -16.80 -6.06 -1.73
CA LYS A 48 -18.08 -6.49 -1.18
C LYS A 48 -18.26 -8.00 -1.34
N ASP A 49 -18.02 -8.52 -2.54
CA ASP A 49 -18.15 -9.95 -2.84
C ASP A 49 -17.18 -10.78 -1.99
N ALA A 50 -15.91 -10.36 -1.89
CA ALA A 50 -14.91 -11.04 -1.05
C ALA A 50 -15.31 -11.08 0.44
N ARG A 51 -15.89 -10.00 0.97
CA ARG A 51 -16.40 -9.97 2.35
C ARG A 51 -17.60 -10.88 2.55
N GLU A 52 -18.51 -10.93 1.57
CA GLU A 52 -19.64 -11.86 1.63
C GLU A 52 -19.18 -13.32 1.60
N ASP A 53 -18.21 -13.65 0.74
CA ASP A 53 -17.64 -14.99 0.68
C ASP A 53 -16.92 -15.36 1.98
N GLN A 54 -16.17 -14.43 2.57
CA GLN A 54 -15.58 -14.63 3.89
C GLN A 54 -16.63 -14.93 4.96
N HIS A 55 -17.72 -14.16 5.02
CA HIS A 55 -18.80 -14.39 5.99
C HIS A 55 -19.55 -15.71 5.76
N LYS A 56 -19.68 -16.16 4.51
CA LYS A 56 -20.30 -17.44 4.15
C LYS A 56 -19.35 -18.63 4.36
N GLY A 57 -18.09 -18.39 4.68
CA GLY A 57 -17.05 -19.42 4.78
C GLY A 57 -16.56 -19.93 3.43
N ASN A 58 -16.89 -19.24 2.33
CA ASN A 58 -16.42 -19.52 0.98
C ASN A 58 -14.99 -18.98 0.78
N VAL A 59 -14.06 -19.40 1.64
CA VAL A 59 -12.66 -19.02 1.57
C VAL A 59 -11.81 -20.24 1.23
N LYS A 60 -10.71 -20.01 0.54
CA LYS A 60 -9.69 -21.03 0.29
C LYS A 60 -8.51 -20.79 1.20
N SER A 61 -7.88 -21.86 1.67
CA SER A 61 -6.55 -21.78 2.26
C SER A 61 -5.53 -21.34 1.22
N PHE A 62 -4.34 -20.95 1.68
CA PHE A 62 -3.24 -20.59 0.78
C PHE A 62 -2.87 -21.78 -0.11
N GLU A 63 -2.74 -22.96 0.47
CA GLU A 63 -2.43 -24.21 -0.21
C GLU A 63 -3.52 -24.56 -1.24
N GLU A 64 -4.79 -24.39 -0.89
CA GLU A 64 -5.93 -24.62 -1.80
C GLU A 64 -6.02 -23.62 -2.97
N ALA A 65 -5.54 -22.39 -2.76
CA ALA A 65 -5.58 -21.34 -3.77
C ALA A 65 -4.39 -21.40 -4.72
N PHE A 66 -3.22 -21.83 -4.23
CA PHE A 66 -1.95 -21.77 -4.95
C PHE A 66 -1.36 -23.15 -5.31
N ASP A 67 -1.98 -24.25 -4.87
CA ASP A 67 -1.54 -25.63 -5.14
C ASP A 67 -0.06 -25.86 -4.72
N VAL A 68 0.27 -25.40 -3.52
CA VAL A 68 1.62 -25.42 -2.91
C VAL A 68 1.62 -26.04 -1.53
#